data_AF-A0A2E5JXX5-F1
#
_entry.id   AF-A0A2E5JXX5-F1
#
_cell.length_a   1.000
_cell.length_b   1.000
_cell.length_c   1.000
_cell.angle_alpha   90.00
_cell.angle_beta   90.00
_cell.angle_gamma   90.00
#
_symmetry.space_group_name_H-M   'P 1'
#
loop_
_entity.id
_entity.type
_entity.pdbx_description
1 polymer ?
#
loop_
_entity_poly.entity_id
_entity_poly.type
_entity_poly.pdbx_seq_one_letter_code
_entity_poly.pdbx_strand_id
1 'polypeptide(L)'
;MSYRNHAETKPTIKRINEQLNLSLLKDEFGLYVRVYEPQLKVDHQAKKCLPIIYYALTPEYPQDNLHWLATYDHHVPIEGGSTDYYYFMAMAPLK
;
A
#
# COMPACT_ATOMS: atom_id res chain seq x y z
N MET A 1 39.17 -5.29 4.27
CA MET A 1 37.69 -5.20 4.35
C MET A 1 37.23 -4.29 3.22
N SER A 2 36.74 -4.88 2.13
CA SER A 2 36.28 -4.13 0.95
C SER A 2 34.79 -3.87 1.12
N TYR A 3 34.41 -2.60 1.24
CA TYR A 3 33.02 -2.18 1.10
C TYR A 3 32.62 -2.45 -0.35
N ARG A 4 31.86 -3.52 -0.59
CA ARG A 4 31.20 -3.71 -1.88
C ARG A 4 30.26 -2.54 -2.09
N ASN A 5 30.60 -1.68 -3.04
CA ASN A 5 29.68 -0.75 -3.68
C ASN A 5 28.58 -1.55 -4.38
N HIS A 6 27.59 -2.00 -3.62
CA HIS A 6 26.30 -2.35 -4.18
C HIS A 6 25.57 -1.03 -4.42
N ALA A 7 25.94 -0.34 -5.50
CA ALA A 7 24.96 0.47 -6.22
C ALA A 7 23.95 -0.51 -6.82
N GLU A 8 23.14 -1.14 -5.96
CA GLU A 8 21.98 -1.89 -6.39
C GLU A 8 21.08 -0.87 -7.07
N THR A 9 21.02 -0.95 -8.39
CA THR A 9 20.08 -0.18 -9.20
C THR A 9 18.71 -0.33 -8.55
N LYS A 10 18.16 0.77 -8.04
CA LYS A 10 16.83 0.78 -7.43
C LYS A 10 15.86 0.04 -8.38
N PRO A 11 15.09 -0.92 -7.87
CA PRO A 11 14.21 -1.70 -8.72
C PRO A 11 13.20 -0.77 -9.40
N THR A 12 13.10 -0.86 -10.72
CA THR A 12 12.07 -0.12 -11.46
C THR A 12 10.70 -0.73 -11.17
N ILE A 13 9.64 0.06 -11.29
CA ILE A 13 8.27 -0.44 -11.14
C ILE A 13 7.97 -1.62 -12.08
N LYS A 14 8.60 -1.65 -13.26
CA LYS A 14 8.53 -2.77 -14.20
C LYS A 14 9.07 -4.07 -13.57
N ARG A 15 10.27 -4.02 -12.98
CA ARG A 15 10.88 -5.18 -12.31
C ARG A 15 10.06 -5.65 -11.11
N ILE A 16 9.54 -4.71 -10.32
CA ILE A 16 8.64 -5.01 -9.19
C ILE A 16 7.39 -5.73 -9.69
N ASN A 17 6.78 -5.24 -10.77
CA ASN A 17 5.59 -5.85 -11.35
C ASN A 17 5.87 -7.26 -11.90
N GLU A 18 7.02 -7.48 -12.56
CA GLU A 18 7.43 -8.80 -13.04
C GLU A 18 7.60 -9.83 -11.90
N GLN A 19 7.99 -9.38 -10.70
CA GLN A 19 8.19 -10.26 -9.55
C GLN A 19 6.91 -10.49 -8.75
N LEU A 20 6.08 -9.46 -8.61
CA LEU A 20 4.93 -9.46 -7.71
C LEU A 20 3.58 -9.65 -8.43
N ASN A 21 3.55 -9.54 -9.75
CA ASN A 21 2.34 -9.58 -10.57
C ASN A 21 1.26 -8.62 -10.03
N LEU A 22 1.59 -7.34 -9.97
CA LEU A 22 0.67 -6.33 -9.46
C LEU A 22 -0.54 -6.19 -10.39
N SER A 23 -1.70 -5.98 -9.79
CA SER A 23 -2.96 -5.71 -10.47
C SER A 23 -3.36 -4.26 -10.27
N LEU A 24 -4.08 -3.68 -11.24
CA LEU A 24 -4.67 -2.36 -11.05
C LEU A 24 -5.72 -2.42 -9.93
N LEU A 25 -5.62 -1.52 -8.96
CA LEU A 25 -6.65 -1.32 -7.94
C LEU A 25 -7.79 -0.53 -8.57
N LYS A 26 -8.94 -1.20 -8.72
CA LYS A 26 -10.11 -0.61 -9.35
C LYS A 26 -10.68 0.48 -8.43
N ASP A 27 -11.11 1.59 -9.03
CA ASP A 27 -11.78 2.74 -8.38
C ASP A 27 -10.90 3.64 -7.49
N GLU A 28 -9.87 3.09 -6.85
CA GLU A 28 -8.87 3.84 -6.06
C GLU A 28 -7.62 4.24 -6.87
N PHE A 29 -7.31 3.55 -7.99
CA PHE A 29 -6.07 3.71 -8.80
C PHE A 29 -4.78 3.30 -8.08
N GLY A 30 -3.75 2.99 -8.88
CA GLY A 30 -2.48 2.40 -8.43
C GLY A 30 -2.40 0.90 -8.64
N LEU A 31 -1.20 0.34 -8.48
CA LEU A 31 -0.95 -1.09 -8.62
C LEU A 31 -0.85 -1.75 -7.25
N TYR A 32 -1.46 -2.91 -7.07
CA TYR A 32 -1.42 -3.64 -5.81
C TYR A 32 -1.28 -5.15 -5.97
N VAL A 33 -0.78 -5.81 -4.94
CA VAL A 33 -0.93 -7.26 -4.75
C VAL A 33 -1.17 -7.55 -3.28
N ARG A 34 -2.04 -8.53 -2.99
CA ARG A 34 -2.26 -8.99 -1.62
C ARG A 34 -1.21 -10.03 -1.24
N VAL A 35 -0.47 -9.77 -0.17
CA VAL A 35 0.60 -10.66 0.32
C VAL A 35 0.19 -11.47 1.54
N TYR A 36 -0.86 -11.01 2.23
CA TYR A 36 -1.44 -11.75 3.35
C TYR A 36 -2.96 -11.53 3.39
N GLU A 37 -3.69 -12.64 3.49
CA GLU A 37 -5.12 -12.66 3.81
C GLU A 37 -5.32 -13.53 5.06
N PRO A 38 -5.81 -12.96 6.16
CA PRO A 38 -6.04 -13.74 7.37
C PRO A 38 -7.22 -14.70 7.17
N GLN A 39 -6.96 -15.99 7.38
CA GLN A 39 -7.97 -17.04 7.41
C GLN A 39 -8.66 -17.07 8.78
N LEU A 40 -9.46 -16.05 9.11
CA LEU A 40 -10.19 -16.01 10.38
C LEU A 40 -11.65 -16.46 10.19
N LYS A 41 -12.06 -17.50 10.92
CA LYS A 41 -13.48 -17.73 11.26
C LYS A 41 -13.79 -16.83 12.46
N VAL A 42 -14.32 -15.64 12.20
CA VAL A 42 -14.39 -14.55 13.19
C VAL A 42 -15.61 -14.74 14.11
N ASP A 43 -15.36 -14.99 15.41
CA ASP A 43 -16.25 -14.55 16.50
C ASP A 43 -16.12 -13.02 16.59
N HIS A 44 -17.25 -12.32 16.69
CA HIS A 44 -17.41 -10.87 16.73
C HIS A 44 -16.49 -10.11 17.72
N GLN A 45 -15.78 -10.80 18.63
CA GLN A 45 -14.83 -10.19 19.58
C GLN A 45 -13.33 -10.37 19.26
N ALA A 46 -12.97 -11.15 18.24
CA ALA A 46 -11.57 -11.35 17.87
C ALA A 46 -11.03 -10.16 17.04
N LYS A 47 -9.87 -9.62 17.45
CA LYS A 47 -9.10 -8.61 16.69
C LYS A 47 -9.01 -9.07 15.23
N LYS A 48 -9.69 -8.37 14.32
CA LYS A 48 -9.59 -8.63 12.88
C LYS A 48 -8.13 -8.45 12.50
N CYS A 49 -7.42 -9.53 12.17
CA CYS A 49 -6.20 -9.37 11.38
C CYS A 49 -6.64 -8.71 10.07
N LEU A 50 -5.94 -7.64 9.69
CA LEU A 50 -6.21 -6.94 8.44
C LEU A 50 -5.35 -7.55 7.32
N PRO A 51 -5.81 -7.51 6.06
CA PRO A 51 -4.99 -7.92 4.94
C PRO A 51 -3.72 -7.06 4.83
N ILE A 52 -2.65 -7.63 4.31
CA ILE A 52 -1.43 -6.88 3.97
C ILE A 52 -1.33 -6.86 2.45
N ILE A 53 -1.09 -5.68 1.90
CA ILE A 53 -0.89 -5.47 0.46
C ILE A 53 0.47 -4.81 0.23
N TYR A 54 1.06 -5.08 -0.94
CA TYR A 54 1.99 -4.15 -1.55
C TYR A 54 1.21 -3.24 -2.48
N TYR A 55 1.50 -1.94 -2.41
CA TYR A 55 0.87 -0.90 -3.19
C TYR A 55 1.93 -0.01 -3.83
N ALA A 56 1.70 0.41 -5.07
CA ALA A 56 2.61 1.26 -5.82
C ALA A 56 1.88 2.23 -6.73
N LEU A 57 2.29 3.50 -6.67
CA LEU A 57 1.97 4.52 -7.66
C LEU A 57 3.00 4.49 -8.79
N THR A 58 2.55 4.83 -9.99
CA THR A 58 3.39 4.83 -11.19
C THR A 58 3.18 6.14 -11.97
N PRO A 59 4.04 6.49 -12.93
CA PRO A 59 3.76 7.64 -13.80
C PRO A 59 2.44 7.54 -14.59
N GLU A 60 1.96 6.32 -14.85
CA GLU A 60 0.66 6.07 -15.51
C GLU A 60 -0.50 6.20 -14.53
N TYR A 61 -0.29 5.83 -13.26
CA TYR A 61 -1.26 5.90 -12.16
C TYR A 61 -0.64 6.67 -10.99
N PRO A 62 -0.56 8.01 -11.08
CA PRO A 62 0.27 8.81 -10.17
C PRO A 62 -0.43 9.18 -8.86
N GLN A 63 -1.72 8.89 -8.72
CA GLN A 63 -2.49 9.16 -7.50
C GLN A 63 -3.36 7.97 -7.09
N ASP A 64 -3.60 7.89 -5.79
CA ASP A 64 -4.71 7.17 -5.19
C ASP A 64 -5.88 8.15 -5.01
N ASN A 65 -7.08 7.76 -5.40
CA ASN A 65 -8.26 8.57 -5.24
C ASN A 65 -8.70 8.63 -3.77
N LEU A 66 -9.38 9.71 -3.41
CA LEU A 66 -9.96 9.86 -2.09
C LEU A 66 -10.91 8.70 -1.77
N HIS A 67 -10.58 7.94 -0.72
CA HIS A 67 -11.41 6.86 -0.20
C HIS A 67 -11.47 6.92 1.34
N TRP A 68 -12.40 6.17 1.92
CA TRP A 68 -12.62 6.11 3.36
C TRP A 68 -12.58 4.67 3.85
N LEU A 69 -11.80 4.42 4.89
CA LEU A 69 -11.72 3.12 5.54
C LEU A 69 -12.37 3.18 6.93
N ALA A 70 -13.12 2.14 7.27
CA ALA A 70 -13.69 1.96 8.60
C ALA A 70 -12.64 1.58 9.66
N THR A 71 -11.44 1.19 9.21
CA THR A 71 -10.32 0.77 10.05
C THR A 71 -9.11 1.64 9.75
N TYR A 72 -8.20 1.75 10.72
CA TYR A 72 -6.91 2.41 10.49
C TYR A 72 -6.10 1.65 9.44
N ASP A 73 -5.50 2.39 8.53
CA ASP A 73 -4.50 1.88 7.60
C ASP A 73 -3.09 2.26 8.09
N HIS A 74 -2.12 1.39 7.82
CA HIS A 74 -0.74 1.60 8.22
C HIS A 74 0.19 1.42 7.02
N HIS A 75 0.80 2.51 6.59
CA HIS A 75 1.69 2.50 5.43
C HIS A 75 3.16 2.44 5.84
N VAL A 76 3.93 1.59 5.17
CA VAL A 76 5.38 1.48 5.34
C VAL A 76 6.04 1.81 3.99
N PRO A 77 6.83 2.89 3.89
CA PRO A 77 7.60 3.16 2.68
C PRO A 77 8.65 2.06 2.46
N ILE A 78 8.67 1.48 1.26
CA ILE A 78 9.62 0.40 0.89
C ILE A 78 10.65 0.93 -0.12
N GLU A 79 10.18 1.39 -1.27
CA GLU A 79 11.02 1.85 -2.39
C GLU A 79 10.37 3.03 -3.11
N GLY A 80 11.18 3.81 -3.82
CA GLY A 80 10.73 4.95 -4.63
C GLY A 80 11.15 6.31 -4.09
N GLY A 81 10.30 7.31 -4.34
CA GLY A 81 10.43 8.68 -3.86
C GLY A 81 9.47 8.98 -2.70
N SER A 82 9.39 10.24 -2.31
CA SER A 82 8.40 10.72 -1.35
C SER A 82 6.98 10.61 -1.92
N THR A 83 6.02 10.27 -1.06
CA THR A 83 4.58 10.30 -1.39
C THR A 83 3.90 11.36 -0.54
N ASP A 84 3.09 12.19 -1.18
CA ASP A 84 2.26 13.18 -0.48
C ASP A 84 0.94 12.54 -0.05
N TYR A 85 0.54 12.78 1.20
CA TYR A 85 -0.73 12.30 1.76
C TYR A 85 -1.65 13.47 2.11
N TYR A 86 -2.89 13.40 1.65
CA TYR A 86 -3.93 14.38 1.93
C TYR A 86 -5.04 13.71 2.76
N TYR A 87 -5.21 14.12 4.02
CA TYR A 87 -6.18 13.54 4.94
C TYR A 87 -7.36 14.49 5.19
N PHE A 88 -8.58 13.96 5.05
CA PHE A 88 -9.82 14.67 5.38
C PHE A 88 -10.47 14.01 6.59
N MET A 89 -10.41 14.67 7.75
CA MET A 89 -11.04 14.14 8.96
C MET A 89 -12.53 14.48 8.95
N ALA A 90 -13.38 13.45 8.96
CA ALA A 90 -14.79 13.61 9.25
C ALA A 90 -14.92 14.00 10.73
N MET A 91 -15.04 15.29 11.01
CA MET A 91 -15.33 15.73 12.36
C MET A 91 -16.77 15.32 12.71
N ALA A 92 -16.95 14.57 13.80
CA ALA A 92 -18.27 14.45 14.40
C ALA A 92 -18.75 15.88 14.77
N PRO A 93 -20.02 16.23 14.56
CA PRO A 93 -20.53 17.49 15.07
C PRO A 93 -20.29 17.53 16.58
N LEU A 94 -19.65 18.60 17.05
CA LEU A 94 -19.57 18.91 18.48
C LEU A 94 -21.01 18.93 19.01
N LYS A 95 -21.32 18.01 19.92
CA LYS A 95 -22.60 17.99 20.64
C LYS A 95 -22.64 19.10 21.68
#